data_AF-A0A1Y3N8U7-F1
#
_entry.id   AF-A0A1Y3N8U7-F1
#
_cell.length_a   1.000
_cell.length_b   1.000
_cell.length_c   1.000
_cell.angle_alpha   90.00
_cell.angle_beta   90.00
_cell.angle_gamma   90.00
#
_symmetry.space_group_name_H-M   'P 1'
#
loop_
_entity.id
_entity.type
_entity.pdbx_description
1 polymer ?
#
loop_
_entity_poly.entity_id
_entity_poly.type
_entity_poly.pdbx_seq_one_letter_code
_entity_poly.pdbx_strand_id
1 'polypeptide(L)'
;MSFACNIDRCIYYKSEYAPYVIYDRIQYGKRFTNEKDPTKTLFIHSCVMGDENCLFEKCTSNSECFSNNCLDGRCLVNNEQPRYICQVKRKLDNFTIGCALNINEKCQENKECISGYCNQYRRICFDNDAKYQAGFVTNYFFIIMGIVMLILLTFILYLYTVKDKLLNRVRENHESFLSASSTSAGGANNSPGTSISDTNEQYYTATTNNTTNNATNNNTDNSTTNNTTNNNTTNNTTSDNINNTTTNNTTTNNTTSNNTNN
;
A
#
# COMPACT_ATOMS: atom_id res chain seq x y z
N MET A 1 -26.30 1.60 -20.96
CA MET A 1 -26.92 1.65 -19.62
C MET A 1 -25.91 1.12 -18.62
N SER A 2 -25.83 1.75 -17.46
CA SER A 2 -24.83 1.44 -16.45
C SER A 2 -25.48 1.27 -15.08
N PHE A 3 -24.96 0.33 -14.32
CA PHE A 3 -25.38 0.06 -12.94
C PHE A 3 -24.15 0.09 -12.05
N ALA A 4 -24.31 0.63 -10.84
CA ALA A 4 -23.33 0.51 -9.78
C ALA A 4 -23.88 -0.46 -8.75
N CYS A 5 -23.14 -1.51 -8.47
CA CYS A 5 -23.54 -2.60 -7.60
C CYS A 5 -22.51 -2.81 -6.50
N ASN A 6 -22.98 -3.14 -5.31
CA ASN A 6 -22.20 -3.85 -4.30
C ASN A 6 -22.99 -5.13 -3.93
N ILE A 7 -22.59 -5.82 -2.86
CA ILE A 7 -23.27 -7.05 -2.43
C ILE A 7 -24.72 -6.81 -1.96
N ASP A 8 -25.02 -5.62 -1.43
CA ASP A 8 -26.32 -5.32 -0.81
C ASP A 8 -27.31 -4.64 -1.76
N ARG A 9 -26.81 -3.87 -2.73
CA ARG A 9 -27.64 -3.03 -3.59
C ARG A 9 -27.02 -2.80 -4.97
N CYS A 10 -27.91 -2.68 -5.96
CA CYS A 10 -27.59 -2.18 -7.28
C CYS A 10 -28.43 -0.94 -7.57
N ILE A 11 -27.79 0.10 -8.09
CA ILE A 11 -28.46 1.31 -8.56
C ILE A 11 -28.25 1.47 -10.05
N TYR A 12 -29.33 1.84 -10.74
CA TYR A 12 -29.26 2.29 -12.12
C TYR A 12 -28.87 3.77 -12.13
N TYR A 13 -27.98 4.15 -13.05
CA TYR A 13 -27.70 5.55 -13.31
C TYR A 13 -27.53 5.79 -14.82
N LYS A 14 -28.21 6.83 -15.30
CA LYS A 14 -28.20 7.21 -16.71
C LYS A 14 -26.96 8.07 -17.01
N SER A 15 -25.80 7.42 -17.13
CA SER A 15 -24.57 8.05 -17.61
C SER A 15 -23.99 7.25 -18.76
N GLU A 16 -23.62 7.96 -19.84
CA GLU A 16 -22.84 7.42 -20.95
C GLU A 16 -21.41 7.06 -20.55
N TYR A 17 -20.95 7.57 -19.40
CA TYR A 17 -19.56 7.51 -18.95
C TYR A 17 -19.40 6.90 -17.56
N ALA A 18 -18.13 6.68 -17.19
CA ALA A 18 -17.66 6.32 -15.86
C ALA A 18 -18.24 7.25 -14.75
N PRO A 19 -18.27 6.79 -13.48
CA PRO A 19 -18.78 7.59 -12.35
C PRO A 19 -17.88 8.78 -11.96
N TYR A 20 -16.87 9.09 -12.76
CA TYR A 20 -15.93 10.18 -12.60
C TYR A 20 -15.61 10.81 -13.97
N VAL A 21 -14.94 11.96 -13.95
CA VAL A 21 -14.25 12.56 -15.11
C VAL A 21 -12.79 12.81 -14.73
N ILE A 22 -11.92 12.76 -15.72
CA ILE A 22 -10.51 13.11 -15.55
C ILE A 22 -10.31 14.49 -16.18
N TYR A 23 -9.84 15.46 -15.39
CA TYR A 23 -9.46 16.78 -15.86
C TYR A 23 -8.07 17.12 -15.32
N ASP A 24 -7.15 17.55 -16.18
CA ASP A 24 -5.72 17.73 -15.86
C ASP A 24 -5.10 16.52 -15.11
N ARG A 25 -5.49 15.31 -15.53
CA ARG A 25 -5.10 14.03 -14.90
C ARG A 25 -5.55 13.87 -13.43
N ILE A 26 -6.43 14.71 -12.92
CA ILE A 26 -7.06 14.58 -11.60
C ILE A 26 -8.44 13.94 -11.77
N GLN A 27 -8.79 13.02 -10.86
CA GLN A 27 -10.10 12.36 -10.89
C GLN A 27 -11.14 13.19 -10.14
N TYR A 28 -12.23 13.49 -10.83
CA TYR A 28 -13.38 14.18 -10.28
C TYR A 28 -14.60 13.27 -10.23
N GLY A 29 -15.03 12.91 -9.02
CA GLY A 29 -16.24 12.13 -8.82
C GLY A 29 -17.49 12.87 -9.29
N LYS A 30 -18.36 12.21 -10.04
CA LYS A 30 -19.65 12.78 -10.44
C LYS A 30 -20.70 12.54 -9.36
N ARG A 31 -21.51 13.56 -9.11
CA ARG A 31 -22.73 13.45 -8.30
C ARG A 31 -23.88 12.98 -9.18
N PHE A 32 -24.64 12.01 -8.67
CA PHE A 32 -25.82 11.47 -9.34
C PHE A 32 -27.07 11.89 -8.58
N THR A 33 -28.02 12.49 -9.29
CA THR A 33 -29.33 12.84 -8.74
C THR A 33 -30.30 11.69 -9.01
N ASN A 34 -31.07 11.28 -8.01
CA ASN A 34 -32.05 10.22 -8.17
C ASN A 34 -33.19 10.69 -9.09
N GLU A 35 -33.53 9.89 -10.11
CA GLU A 35 -34.59 10.25 -11.08
C GLU A 35 -35.98 10.35 -10.43
N LYS A 36 -36.26 9.56 -9.38
CA LYS A 36 -37.54 9.58 -8.66
C LYS A 36 -37.61 10.67 -7.59
N ASP A 37 -36.46 11.08 -7.06
CA ASP A 37 -36.36 12.05 -5.96
C ASP A 37 -35.15 12.99 -6.19
N PRO A 38 -35.34 14.12 -6.87
CA PRO A 38 -34.25 15.03 -7.22
C PRO A 38 -33.52 15.65 -6.03
N THR A 39 -34.10 15.56 -4.83
CA THR A 39 -33.45 16.06 -3.59
C THR A 39 -32.37 15.11 -3.09
N LYS A 40 -32.43 13.83 -3.50
CA LYS A 40 -31.46 12.81 -3.13
C LYS A 40 -30.35 12.76 -4.15
N THR A 41 -29.12 12.93 -3.66
CA THR A 41 -27.91 12.83 -4.45
C THR A 41 -27.01 11.73 -3.91
N LEU A 42 -26.18 11.17 -4.79
CA LEU A 42 -25.34 10.03 -4.48
C LEU A 42 -24.04 10.09 -5.27
N PHE A 43 -22.92 9.90 -4.59
CA PHE A 43 -21.60 9.76 -5.17
C PHE A 43 -21.28 8.29 -5.39
N ILE A 44 -21.17 7.90 -6.65
CA ILE A 44 -20.87 6.52 -7.04
C ILE A 44 -19.35 6.25 -6.99
N HIS A 45 -18.53 7.27 -7.26
CA HIS A 45 -17.08 7.19 -7.19
C HIS A 45 -16.60 7.30 -5.73
N SER A 46 -15.51 6.60 -5.38
CA SER A 46 -14.82 6.81 -4.11
C SER A 46 -13.32 6.76 -4.27
N CYS A 47 -12.66 7.37 -3.31
CA CYS A 47 -11.22 7.55 -3.26
C CYS A 47 -10.55 6.51 -2.37
N VAL A 48 -9.28 6.26 -2.64
CA VAL A 48 -8.42 5.56 -1.68
C VAL A 48 -8.10 6.53 -0.52
N MET A 49 -8.00 5.99 0.69
CA MET A 49 -7.57 6.77 1.85
C MET A 49 -6.15 7.34 1.60
N GLY A 50 -5.97 8.65 1.83
CA GLY A 50 -4.69 9.34 1.59
C GLY A 50 -4.41 9.73 0.13
N ASP A 51 -5.37 9.54 -0.79
CA ASP A 51 -5.28 10.11 -2.13
C ASP A 51 -5.75 11.57 -2.14
N GLU A 52 -4.84 12.48 -2.46
CA GLU A 52 -5.11 13.91 -2.57
C GLU A 52 -5.67 14.32 -3.94
N ASN A 53 -5.48 13.48 -4.96
CA ASN A 53 -5.92 13.75 -6.34
C ASN A 53 -7.34 13.25 -6.63
N CYS A 54 -8.08 12.91 -5.59
CA CYS A 54 -9.47 12.51 -5.70
C CYS A 54 -10.35 13.64 -5.16
N LEU A 55 -10.77 14.52 -6.08
CA LEU A 55 -11.51 15.74 -5.79
C LEU A 55 -12.98 15.57 -6.18
N PHE A 56 -13.89 16.09 -5.37
CA PHE A 56 -15.32 16.09 -5.67
C PHE A 56 -16.01 17.09 -4.74
N GLU A 57 -17.27 17.36 -5.03
CA GLU A 57 -18.13 18.08 -4.12
C GLU A 57 -18.23 17.31 -2.79
N LYS A 58 -18.02 17.99 -1.66
CA LYS A 58 -17.88 17.32 -0.36
C LYS A 58 -19.15 16.54 -0.01
N CYS A 59 -19.00 15.28 0.39
CA CYS A 59 -20.10 14.54 1.01
C CYS A 59 -20.32 15.07 2.44
N THR A 60 -21.57 15.10 2.90
CA THR A 60 -21.87 15.50 4.28
C THR A 60 -22.28 14.34 5.18
N SER A 61 -22.63 13.20 4.57
CA SER A 61 -23.13 12.02 5.25
C SER A 61 -22.73 10.73 4.53
N ASN A 62 -22.68 9.61 5.26
CA ASN A 62 -22.37 8.29 4.68
C ASN A 62 -23.38 7.86 3.61
N SER A 63 -24.64 8.26 3.76
CA SER A 63 -25.72 7.91 2.83
C SER A 63 -25.57 8.57 1.45
N GLU A 64 -24.84 9.68 1.36
CA GLU A 64 -24.47 10.31 0.09
C GLU A 64 -23.38 9.52 -0.66
N CYS A 65 -22.69 8.58 -0.01
CA CYS A 65 -21.67 7.76 -0.64
C CYS A 65 -22.22 6.38 -0.97
N PHE A 66 -22.01 5.91 -2.20
CA PHE A 66 -22.42 4.55 -2.55
C PHE A 66 -21.68 3.49 -1.71
N SER A 67 -20.43 3.78 -1.32
CA SER A 67 -19.61 2.96 -0.40
C SER A 67 -20.05 3.01 1.07
N ASN A 68 -21.03 3.86 1.41
CA ASN A 68 -21.50 4.13 2.76
C ASN A 68 -20.39 4.61 3.73
N ASN A 69 -19.35 5.26 3.19
CA ASN A 69 -18.21 5.73 3.96
C ASN A 69 -17.80 7.14 3.51
N CYS A 70 -18.28 8.17 4.22
CA CYS A 70 -17.93 9.57 4.05
C CYS A 70 -16.99 10.02 5.18
N LEU A 71 -15.75 10.37 4.86
CA LEU A 71 -14.75 10.84 5.81
C LEU A 71 -14.05 12.08 5.26
N ASP A 72 -13.94 13.14 6.08
CA ASP A 72 -13.35 14.43 5.70
C ASP A 72 -13.98 15.05 4.43
N GLY A 73 -15.30 14.91 4.31
CA GLY A 73 -16.02 15.35 3.12
C GLY A 73 -15.76 14.48 1.88
N ARG A 74 -15.17 13.29 2.05
CA ARG A 74 -14.84 12.39 0.95
C ARG A 74 -15.47 11.00 1.08
N CYS A 75 -16.14 10.52 0.03
CA CYS A 75 -16.48 9.12 -0.13
C CYS A 75 -15.23 8.26 -0.32
N LEU A 76 -14.96 7.38 0.63
CA LEU A 76 -13.83 6.45 0.62
C LEU A 76 -14.26 5.05 0.18
N VAL A 77 -13.34 4.32 -0.43
CA VAL A 77 -13.54 2.92 -0.80
C VAL A 77 -13.81 2.09 0.46
N ASN A 78 -14.77 1.18 0.36
CA ASN A 78 -15.08 0.22 1.42
C ASN A 78 -14.66 -1.18 0.94
N ASN A 79 -13.58 -1.72 1.52
CA ASN A 79 -13.03 -3.02 1.12
C ASN A 79 -13.95 -4.20 1.44
N GLU A 80 -14.88 -4.04 2.39
CA GLU A 80 -15.86 -5.09 2.73
C GLU A 80 -16.99 -5.15 1.71
N GLN A 81 -17.27 -4.03 1.04
CA GLN A 81 -18.34 -3.89 0.06
C GLN A 81 -17.80 -3.29 -1.24
N PRO A 82 -16.97 -4.05 -1.98
CA PRO A 82 -16.39 -3.56 -3.22
C PRO A 82 -17.48 -3.24 -4.23
N ARG A 83 -17.21 -2.24 -5.05
CA ARG A 83 -18.18 -1.77 -6.05
C ARG A 83 -17.85 -2.29 -7.43
N TYR A 84 -18.90 -2.76 -8.09
CA TYR A 84 -18.87 -3.23 -9.45
C TYR A 84 -19.64 -2.25 -10.33
N ILE A 85 -19.06 -1.89 -11.46
CA ILE A 85 -19.73 -1.16 -12.52
C ILE A 85 -20.16 -2.19 -13.57
N CYS A 86 -21.47 -2.33 -13.74
CA CYS A 86 -22.06 -3.22 -14.72
C CYS A 86 -22.54 -2.41 -15.93
N GLN A 87 -22.08 -2.79 -17.12
CA GLN A 87 -22.48 -2.15 -18.37
C GLN A 87 -23.21 -3.15 -19.26
N VAL A 88 -24.34 -2.71 -19.81
CA VAL A 88 -25.08 -3.50 -20.80
C VAL A 88 -24.49 -3.24 -22.18
N LYS A 89 -23.89 -4.27 -22.78
CA LYS A 89 -23.41 -4.26 -24.15
C LYS A 89 -24.45 -4.95 -25.04
N ARG A 90 -25.01 -4.19 -25.99
CA ARG A 90 -25.92 -4.71 -27.01
C ARG A 90 -25.13 -5.03 -28.27
N LYS A 91 -25.17 -6.28 -28.75
CA LYS A 91 -24.55 -6.69 -30.01
C LYS A 91 -25.62 -7.38 -30.86
N LEU A 92 -26.08 -6.68 -31.91
CA LEU A 92 -27.16 -7.11 -32.80
C LEU A 92 -28.42 -7.48 -31.99
N ASP A 93 -28.67 -8.78 -31.81
CA ASP A 93 -29.85 -9.36 -31.17
C ASP A 93 -29.59 -9.89 -29.76
N ASN A 94 -28.33 -9.92 -29.30
CA ASN A 94 -27.97 -10.39 -27.96
C ASN A 94 -27.59 -9.22 -27.05
N PHE A 95 -28.09 -9.27 -25.82
CA PHE A 95 -27.64 -8.39 -24.74
C PHE A 95 -26.71 -9.18 -23.81
N THR A 96 -25.60 -8.57 -23.44
CA THR A 96 -24.67 -9.10 -22.44
C THR A 96 -24.45 -8.04 -21.38
N ILE A 97 -24.37 -8.46 -20.12
CA ILE A 97 -24.06 -7.57 -19.00
C ILE A 97 -22.67 -7.96 -18.52
N GLY A 98 -21.74 -7.03 -18.62
CA GLY A 98 -20.40 -7.19 -18.07
C GLY A 98 -20.25 -6.35 -16.82
N CYS A 99 -19.84 -6.96 -15.72
CA CYS A 99 -19.54 -6.28 -14.46
C CYS A 99 -18.05 -6.40 -14.16
N ALA A 100 -17.45 -5.31 -13.68
CA ALA A 100 -16.06 -5.29 -13.23
C ALA A 100 -15.91 -4.27 -12.09
N LEU A 101 -14.89 -4.44 -11.26
CA LEU A 101 -14.55 -3.54 -10.16
C LEU A 101 -14.32 -2.12 -10.66
N ASN A 102 -14.83 -1.16 -9.89
CA ASN A 102 -14.65 0.26 -10.16
C ASN A 102 -13.19 0.70 -9.91
N ILE A 103 -12.83 1.90 -10.37
CA ILE A 103 -11.56 2.54 -10.00
C ILE A 103 -11.44 2.68 -8.48
N ASN A 104 -10.20 2.57 -7.98
CA ASN A 104 -9.80 2.59 -6.57
C ASN A 104 -10.19 1.36 -5.75
N GLU A 105 -11.01 0.45 -6.30
CA GLU A 105 -11.35 -0.82 -5.65
C GLU A 105 -10.15 -1.77 -5.64
N LYS A 106 -10.09 -2.65 -4.63
CA LYS A 106 -9.01 -3.63 -4.50
C LYS A 106 -9.14 -4.74 -5.55
N CYS A 107 -8.08 -5.02 -6.28
CA CYS A 107 -8.03 -6.04 -7.35
C CYS A 107 -6.80 -6.94 -7.22
N GLN A 108 -6.86 -8.14 -7.82
CA GLN A 108 -5.70 -9.02 -7.98
C GLN A 108 -5.21 -9.04 -9.42
N GLU A 109 -6.13 -9.10 -10.37
CA GLU A 109 -5.84 -9.14 -11.79
C GLU A 109 -6.46 -7.99 -12.59
N ASN A 110 -5.82 -7.64 -13.71
CA ASN A 110 -6.29 -6.60 -14.64
C ASN A 110 -7.74 -6.82 -15.11
N LYS A 111 -8.14 -8.08 -15.31
CA LYS A 111 -9.48 -8.46 -15.81
C LYS A 111 -10.60 -8.16 -14.82
N GLU A 112 -10.27 -7.98 -13.53
CA GLU A 112 -11.26 -7.64 -12.51
C GLU A 112 -11.67 -6.18 -12.59
N CYS A 113 -10.83 -5.31 -13.17
CA CYS A 113 -11.06 -3.87 -13.22
C CYS A 113 -11.81 -3.43 -14.47
N ILE A 114 -12.74 -2.50 -14.32
CA ILE A 114 -13.49 -1.93 -15.46
C ILE A 114 -12.59 -1.18 -16.45
N SER A 115 -11.49 -0.60 -15.96
CA SER A 115 -10.46 0.03 -16.80
C SER A 115 -9.55 -0.97 -17.51
N GLY A 116 -9.56 -2.24 -17.09
CA GLY A 116 -8.60 -3.24 -17.55
C GLY A 116 -7.21 -3.12 -16.91
N TYR A 117 -7.01 -2.26 -15.91
CA TYR A 117 -5.71 -2.07 -15.26
C TYR A 117 -5.81 -2.22 -13.74
N CYS A 118 -5.06 -3.18 -13.21
CA CYS A 118 -4.88 -3.42 -11.79
C CYS A 118 -3.42 -3.12 -11.41
N ASN A 119 -3.21 -2.18 -10.48
CA ASN A 119 -1.87 -1.81 -10.04
C ASN A 119 -1.32 -2.95 -9.16
N GLN A 120 -0.29 -3.65 -9.63
CA GLN A 120 0.25 -4.81 -8.91
C GLN A 120 0.87 -4.47 -7.56
N TYR A 121 1.38 -3.25 -7.38
CA TYR A 121 2.00 -2.80 -6.14
C TYR A 121 0.97 -2.43 -5.07
N ARG A 122 -0.08 -1.68 -5.46
CA ARG A 122 -1.14 -1.23 -4.53
C ARG A 122 -2.34 -2.16 -4.48
N ARG A 123 -2.45 -3.09 -5.44
CA ARG A 123 -3.59 -3.98 -5.63
C ARG A 123 -4.91 -3.23 -5.76
N ILE A 124 -4.92 -2.15 -6.54
CA ILE A 124 -6.12 -1.33 -6.80
C ILE A 124 -6.35 -1.13 -8.29
N CYS A 125 -7.62 -1.04 -8.69
CA CYS A 125 -8.02 -0.68 -10.04
C CYS A 125 -7.68 0.79 -10.30
N PHE A 126 -7.06 1.06 -11.44
CA PHE A 126 -6.62 2.41 -11.77
C PHE A 126 -6.85 2.73 -13.25
N ASP A 127 -6.88 4.02 -13.56
CA ASP A 127 -7.06 4.55 -14.90
C ASP A 127 -5.74 5.16 -15.39
N ASN A 128 -5.20 4.69 -16.51
CA ASN A 128 -3.90 5.16 -17.01
C ASN A 128 -3.89 6.67 -17.34
N ASP A 129 -5.05 7.26 -17.59
CA ASP A 129 -5.16 8.68 -17.89
C ASP A 129 -5.15 9.57 -16.62
N ALA A 130 -5.31 8.97 -15.44
CA ALA A 130 -5.30 9.66 -14.15
C ALA A 130 -3.93 9.57 -13.45
N LYS A 131 -3.51 10.68 -12.83
CA LYS A 131 -2.35 10.75 -11.93
C LYS A 131 -2.76 10.31 -10.53
N TYR A 132 -2.33 9.11 -10.14
CA TYR A 132 -2.40 8.66 -8.76
C TYR A 132 -1.17 9.13 -7.99
N GLN A 133 -1.31 10.16 -7.16
CA GLN A 133 -0.28 10.47 -6.19
C GLN A 133 -0.47 9.53 -5.00
N ALA A 134 0.52 8.70 -4.68
CA ALA A 134 0.60 8.19 -3.32
C ALA A 134 0.85 9.40 -2.43
N GLY A 135 0.05 9.57 -1.39
CA GLY A 135 0.39 10.49 -0.32
C GLY A 135 1.82 10.24 0.15
N PHE A 136 2.70 11.19 -0.19
CA PHE A 136 3.84 11.69 0.55
C PHE A 136 5.00 10.77 1.00
N VAL A 137 4.88 9.44 1.03
CA VAL A 137 5.97 8.62 1.58
C VAL A 137 7.14 8.49 0.61
N THR A 138 6.93 8.42 -0.70
CA THR A 138 8.03 8.09 -1.61
C THR A 138 9.06 9.21 -1.76
N ASN A 139 8.64 10.48 -1.91
CA ASN A 139 9.61 11.56 -2.16
C ASN A 139 10.46 11.89 -0.92
N TYR A 140 9.85 11.97 0.27
CA TYR A 140 10.61 12.23 1.50
C TYR A 140 11.46 11.04 1.95
N PHE A 141 11.00 9.81 1.70
CA PHE A 141 11.76 8.62 2.06
C PHE A 141 13.12 8.56 1.37
N PHE A 142 13.20 8.87 0.07
CA PHE A 142 14.49 8.91 -0.64
C PHE A 142 15.41 10.02 -0.13
N ILE A 143 14.86 11.19 0.20
CA ILE A 143 15.64 12.31 0.75
C ILE A 143 16.19 11.93 2.14
N ILE A 144 15.34 11.38 3.02
CA ILE A 144 15.74 10.95 4.38
C ILE A 144 16.79 9.84 4.30
N MET A 145 16.60 8.83 3.43
CA MET A 145 17.60 7.78 3.21
C MET A 145 18.93 8.34 2.71
N GLY A 146 18.90 9.33 1.81
CA GLY A 146 20.09 10.03 1.35
C GLY A 146 20.83 10.75 2.49
N ILE A 147 20.11 11.43 3.38
CA ILE A 147 20.69 12.12 4.55
C ILE A 147 21.30 11.10 5.52
N VAL A 148 20.61 9.99 5.81
CA VAL A 148 21.13 8.94 6.69
C VAL A 148 22.42 8.33 6.12
N MET A 149 22.46 8.05 4.81
CA MET A 149 23.67 7.57 4.14
C MET A 149 24.83 8.56 4.26
N LEU A 150 24.57 9.86 4.11
CA LEU A 150 25.58 10.91 4.22
C LEU A 150 26.15 11.00 5.65
N ILE A 151 25.30 10.91 6.67
CA ILE A 151 25.73 10.89 8.08
C ILE A 151 26.60 9.67 8.39
N LEU A 152 26.25 8.49 7.84
CA LEU A 152 27.06 7.29 8.01
C LEU A 152 28.44 7.43 7.34
N LEU A 153 28.50 8.02 6.13
CA LEU A 153 29.76 8.27 5.45
C LEU A 153 30.64 9.27 6.20
N THR A 154 30.09 10.37 6.70
CA THR A 154 30.86 11.34 7.49
C THR A 154 31.36 10.73 8.80
N PHE A 155 30.57 9.88 9.45
CA PHE A 155 30.99 9.14 10.64
C PHE A 155 32.13 8.16 10.34
N ILE A 156 32.06 7.40 9.24
CA ILE A 156 33.14 6.50 8.82
C ILE A 156 34.42 7.29 8.53
N LEU A 157 34.34 8.38 7.76
CA LEU A 157 35.48 9.24 7.46
C LEU A 157 36.09 9.83 8.75
N TYR A 158 35.25 10.26 9.69
CA TYR A 158 35.70 10.74 11.00
C TYR A 158 36.50 9.66 11.74
N LEU A 159 36.00 8.42 11.82
CA LEU A 159 36.73 7.31 12.45
C LEU A 159 38.07 7.03 11.77
N TYR A 160 38.14 7.09 10.43
CA TYR A 160 39.41 6.96 9.70
C TYR A 160 40.41 8.06 10.06
N THR A 161 39.98 9.32 10.14
CA THR A 161 40.88 10.43 10.52
C THR A 161 41.37 10.34 11.96
N VAL A 162 40.54 9.86 12.89
CA VAL A 162 40.94 9.65 14.29
C VAL A 162 41.96 8.51 14.38
N LYS A 163 41.72 7.40 13.66
CA LYS A 163 42.65 6.26 13.62
C LYS A 163 44.02 6.66 13.09
N ASP A 164 44.06 7.43 12.00
CA ASP A 164 45.31 7.91 11.41
C ASP A 164 46.10 8.81 12.37
N LYS A 165 45.41 9.74 13.05
CA LYS A 165 46.04 10.57 14.10
C LYS A 165 46.60 9.76 15.26
N LEU A 166 45.94 8.68 15.68
CA LEU A 166 46.43 7.81 16.74
C LEU A 166 47.68 7.04 16.31
N LEU A 167 47.71 6.51 15.09
CA LEU A 167 48.89 5.80 14.55
C LEU A 167 50.10 6.73 14.42
N ASN A 168 49.89 7.97 13.98
CA ASN A 168 50.96 8.96 13.88
C ASN A 168 51.56 9.31 15.26
N ARG A 169 50.74 9.47 16.30
CA ARG A 169 51.23 9.70 17.68
C ARG A 169 52.05 8.52 18.21
N VAL A 170 51.64 7.28 17.94
CA VAL A 170 52.39 6.09 18.36
C VAL A 170 53.75 6.01 17.65
N ARG A 171 53.78 6.35 16.35
CA ARG A 171 55.02 6.37 15.57
C ARG A 171 56.04 7.39 16.09
N GLU A 172 55.61 8.61 16.38
CA GLU A 172 56.49 9.66 16.94
C GLU A 172 57.09 9.28 18.30
N ASN A 173 56.30 8.62 19.15
CA ASN A 173 56.78 8.11 20.45
C ASN A 173 57.81 6.98 20.29
N HIS A 174 57.71 6.16 19.23
CA HIS A 174 58.66 5.08 18.99
C HIS A 174 60.01 5.59 18.44
N GLU A 175 60.00 6.59 17.56
CA GLU A 175 61.22 7.19 17.01
C GLU A 175 62.02 7.94 18.09
N SER A 176 61.34 8.66 19.00
CA SER A 176 61.99 9.30 20.15
C SER A 176 62.64 8.29 21.10
N PHE A 177 62.01 7.14 21.36
CA PHE A 177 62.60 6.09 22.19
C PHE A 177 63.86 5.44 21.56
N LEU A 178 63.85 5.14 20.26
CA LEU A 178 65.01 4.59 19.56
C LEU A 178 66.20 5.54 19.57
N SER A 179 65.97 6.84 19.36
CA SER A 179 67.03 7.86 19.42
C SER A 179 67.68 7.97 20.80
N ALA A 180 66.92 7.81 21.89
CA ALA A 180 67.46 7.82 23.25
C ALA A 180 68.29 6.56 23.59
N SER A 181 67.98 5.41 22.98
CA SER A 181 68.66 4.14 23.27
C SER A 181 70.04 3.98 22.62
N SER A 182 70.36 4.74 21.56
CA SER A 182 71.61 4.59 20.80
C SER A 182 72.83 5.32 21.38
N THR A 183 72.66 6.11 22.44
CA THR A 183 73.74 6.89 23.07
C THR A 183 74.49 6.14 24.20
N SER A 184 74.13 4.88 24.50
CA SER A 184 74.71 4.11 25.62
C SER A 184 75.52 2.87 25.22
N ALA A 185 75.85 2.68 23.94
CA ALA A 185 76.61 1.51 23.47
C ALA A 185 78.01 1.89 22.96
N GLY A 186 78.86 2.36 23.88
CA GLY A 186 80.32 2.36 23.72
C GLY A 186 80.94 1.41 24.74
N GLY A 187 81.12 0.14 24.39
CA GLY A 187 81.77 -0.82 25.30
C GLY A 187 81.80 -2.27 24.85
N ALA A 188 82.95 -2.66 24.27
CA ALA A 188 83.62 -3.97 24.30
C ALA A 188 83.14 -5.14 23.40
N ASN A 189 84.07 -5.49 22.51
CA ASN A 189 84.24 -6.77 21.81
C ASN A 189 84.28 -7.98 22.76
N ASN A 190 83.72 -9.13 22.36
CA ASN A 190 84.49 -10.37 22.08
C ASN A 190 83.62 -11.53 21.52
N SER A 191 84.28 -12.31 20.66
CA SER A 191 83.95 -13.53 19.86
C SER A 191 83.51 -14.76 20.69
N PRO A 192 83.42 -16.02 20.16
CA PRO A 192 82.90 -16.59 18.90
C PRO A 192 81.86 -17.73 19.10
N GLY A 193 81.12 -18.07 18.03
CA GLY A 193 80.76 -19.45 17.62
C GLY A 193 79.78 -20.30 18.44
N THR A 194 78.69 -20.75 17.81
CA THR A 194 78.41 -22.19 17.58
C THR A 194 77.13 -22.34 16.74
N SER A 195 77.22 -23.27 15.80
CA SER A 195 76.15 -23.89 15.01
C SER A 195 75.19 -24.70 15.89
N ILE A 196 73.90 -24.79 15.53
CA ILE A 196 72.95 -25.93 15.61
C ILE A 196 71.63 -25.40 15.00
N SER A 197 71.24 -25.83 13.81
CA SER A 197 70.40 -27.01 13.50
C SER A 197 68.97 -26.94 14.05
N ASP A 198 68.04 -26.84 13.10
CA ASP A 198 66.80 -27.61 12.99
C ASP A 198 65.51 -27.24 13.74
N THR A 199 64.47 -27.13 12.90
CA THR A 199 63.10 -27.65 13.02
C THR A 199 61.96 -26.81 13.61
N ASN A 200 60.85 -26.96 12.86
CA ASN A 200 59.43 -26.86 13.20
C ASN A 200 58.80 -25.45 13.18
N GLU A 201 57.96 -25.19 12.17
CA GLU A 201 56.53 -25.53 12.18
C GLU A 201 55.81 -24.90 13.37
N GLN A 202 54.99 -23.88 13.12
CA GLN A 202 53.54 -24.10 13.15
C GLN A 202 52.77 -22.87 12.69
N TYR A 203 51.94 -23.14 11.69
CA TYR A 203 50.78 -22.35 11.30
C TYR A 203 49.86 -22.11 12.51
N TYR A 204 49.42 -20.86 12.71
CA TYR A 204 48.16 -20.59 13.41
C TYR A 204 47.24 -19.78 12.51
N THR A 205 46.32 -20.50 11.87
CA THR A 205 45.06 -20.01 11.33
C THR A 205 44.16 -19.57 12.49
N ALA A 206 43.79 -18.30 12.53
CA ALA A 206 42.68 -17.83 13.35
C ALA A 206 41.36 -18.19 12.65
N THR A 207 40.82 -19.35 13.02
CA THR A 207 39.48 -19.80 12.62
C THR A 207 38.41 -19.06 13.41
N THR A 208 37.43 -18.58 12.65
CA THR A 208 36.06 -18.20 13.00
C THR A 208 35.43 -19.02 14.12
N ASN A 209 34.99 -18.35 15.18
CA ASN A 209 33.93 -18.87 16.05
C ASN A 209 32.58 -18.27 15.60
N ASN A 210 31.83 -19.10 14.87
CA ASN A 210 30.37 -19.04 14.81
C ASN A 210 29.85 -19.47 16.19
N THR A 211 29.26 -18.55 16.94
CA THR A 211 28.36 -18.89 18.04
C THR A 211 26.93 -18.71 17.55
N THR A 212 26.36 -19.81 17.09
CA THR A 212 24.91 -19.99 16.97
C THR A 212 24.35 -20.12 18.38
N ASN A 213 23.76 -19.05 18.91
CA ASN A 213 22.94 -19.13 20.10
C ASN A 213 21.49 -18.81 19.74
N ASN A 214 20.69 -19.87 19.89
CA ASN A 214 19.34 -19.91 20.42
C ASN A 214 18.26 -19.03 19.78
N ALA A 215 17.36 -19.78 19.14
CA ALA A 215 15.92 -19.58 19.24
C ALA A 215 15.49 -19.11 20.64
N THR A 216 14.81 -17.97 20.68
CA THR A 216 13.79 -17.71 21.68
C THR A 216 12.57 -17.16 20.96
N ASN A 217 11.61 -18.07 20.76
CA ASN A 217 10.20 -17.74 20.67
C ASN A 217 9.86 -16.66 21.70
N ASN A 218 9.25 -15.56 21.28
CA ASN A 218 8.24 -14.90 22.10
C ASN A 218 7.16 -14.37 21.18
N ASN A 219 6.20 -15.28 20.97
CA ASN A 219 4.82 -14.97 20.70
C ASN A 219 4.34 -14.08 21.86
N THR A 220 4.03 -12.82 21.59
CA THR A 220 3.31 -11.97 22.55
C THR A 220 2.07 -11.47 21.84
N ASP A 221 1.07 -12.36 21.85
CA ASP A 221 -0.34 -11.99 21.81
C ASP A 221 -0.60 -11.01 22.95
N ASN A 222 -0.72 -9.73 22.63
CA ASN A 222 -1.34 -8.76 23.52
C ASN A 222 -2.68 -8.36 22.92
N SER A 223 -3.65 -9.28 23.10
CA SER A 223 -5.07 -9.00 23.01
C SER A 223 -5.44 -8.10 24.20
N THR A 224 -5.33 -6.79 24.01
CA THR A 224 -5.91 -5.82 24.95
C THR A 224 -7.41 -5.70 24.68
N THR A 225 -8.16 -6.58 25.35
CA THR A 225 -9.59 -6.49 25.55
C THR A 225 -9.88 -5.31 26.48
N ASN A 226 -10.16 -4.13 25.93
CA ASN A 226 -10.79 -3.06 26.70
C ASN A 226 -12.31 -3.12 26.50
N ASN A 227 -12.95 -3.81 27.43
CA ASN A 227 -14.33 -3.57 27.80
C ASN A 227 -14.49 -2.12 28.25
N THR A 228 -15.35 -1.36 27.57
CA THR A 228 -15.94 -0.15 28.13
C THR A 228 -17.44 -0.15 27.85
N THR A 229 -18.14 -0.69 28.84
CA THR A 229 -19.40 -0.21 29.43
C THR A 229 -20.25 0.78 28.64
N ASN A 230 -21.44 0.28 28.27
CA ASN A 230 -22.77 0.89 28.37
C ASN A 230 -22.86 2.42 28.38
N ASN A 231 -23.48 2.96 27.34
CA ASN A 231 -24.47 4.01 27.51
C ASN A 231 -25.74 3.67 26.71
N ASN A 232 -26.82 3.44 27.48
CA ASN A 232 -28.18 3.35 27.00
C ASN A 232 -28.52 4.59 26.16
N THR A 233 -28.85 4.37 24.88
CA THR A 233 -29.61 5.36 24.10
C THR A 233 -30.88 4.68 23.61
N THR A 234 -31.94 4.94 24.36
CA THR A 234 -33.33 4.63 24.02
C THR A 234 -33.71 5.44 22.78
N ASN A 235 -33.85 4.80 21.62
CA ASN A 235 -34.49 5.40 20.46
C ASN A 235 -35.71 4.56 20.07
N ASN A 236 -36.87 5.18 20.28
CA ASN A 236 -38.18 4.76 19.82
C ASN A 236 -38.13 4.33 18.34
N THR A 237 -38.38 3.05 18.10
CA THR A 237 -38.61 2.51 16.77
C THR A 237 -40.12 2.53 16.51
N THR A 238 -40.59 3.60 15.88
CA THR A 238 -41.91 3.62 15.23
C THR A 238 -41.78 2.75 13.98
N SER A 239 -42.25 1.51 14.08
CA SER A 239 -42.33 0.58 12.96
C SER A 239 -43.51 0.97 12.09
N ASP A 240 -43.26 1.76 11.04
CA ASP A 240 -44.22 1.91 9.96
C ASP A 240 -44.14 0.69 9.04
N ASN A 241 -45.22 -0.05 9.15
CA ASN A 241 -45.62 -1.27 8.48
C ASN A 241 -45.80 -1.00 6.97
N ILE A 242 -44.85 -1.41 6.13
CA ILE A 242 -45.02 -1.43 4.66
C ILE A 242 -45.26 -2.88 4.22
N ASN A 243 -46.54 -3.15 3.95
CA ASN A 243 -47.03 -4.32 3.24
C ASN A 243 -46.36 -4.47 1.88
N ASN A 244 -45.50 -5.47 1.72
CA ASN A 244 -45.16 -5.99 0.40
C ASN A 244 -46.18 -7.05 0.00
N THR A 245 -47.15 -6.61 -0.80
CA THR A 245 -48.13 -7.46 -1.47
C THR A 245 -47.44 -8.25 -2.57
N THR A 246 -47.49 -9.57 -2.40
CA THR A 246 -47.24 -10.61 -3.40
C THR A 246 -48.13 -10.42 -4.62
N THR A 247 -47.54 -10.30 -5.82
CA THR A 247 -48.28 -10.57 -7.07
C THR A 247 -47.49 -11.56 -7.92
N ASN A 248 -48.11 -12.73 -8.06
CA ASN A 248 -47.68 -13.87 -8.84
C ASN A 248 -47.80 -13.64 -10.35
N ASN A 249 -46.93 -14.37 -11.06
CA ASN A 249 -47.16 -15.06 -12.34
C ASN A 249 -47.68 -14.27 -13.54
N THR A 250 -46.87 -14.23 -14.60
CA THR A 250 -47.38 -14.27 -15.97
C THR A 250 -46.62 -15.31 -16.77
N THR A 251 -47.27 -16.46 -16.90
CA THR A 251 -47.00 -17.52 -17.87
C THR A 251 -47.01 -16.94 -19.28
N THR A 252 -45.89 -17.01 -20.00
CA THR A 252 -45.87 -16.69 -21.43
C THR A 252 -45.98 -18.01 -22.20
N ASN A 253 -47.15 -18.24 -22.79
CA ASN A 253 -47.41 -19.33 -23.71
C ASN A 253 -46.70 -19.07 -25.04
N ASN A 254 -45.80 -19.97 -25.44
CA ASN A 254 -45.27 -20.03 -26.80
C ASN A 254 -46.32 -20.67 -27.72
N THR A 255 -46.96 -19.84 -28.55
CA THR A 255 -47.75 -20.31 -29.70
C THR A 255 -46.81 -20.38 -30.90
N THR A 256 -46.39 -21.59 -31.28
CA THR A 256 -45.73 -21.83 -32.57
C THR A 256 -46.83 -22.20 -33.57
N SER A 257 -47.17 -21.27 -34.46
CA SER A 257 -47.98 -21.58 -35.64
C SER A 257 -47.04 -21.93 -36.79
N ASN A 258 -47.15 -23.16 -37.26
CA ASN A 258 -46.75 -23.54 -38.62
C ASN A 258 -47.47 -22.62 -39.61
N ASN A 259 -46.76 -22.15 -40.64
CA ASN A 259 -47.42 -21.93 -41.92
C ASN A 259 -46.48 -22.22 -43.09
N THR A 260 -47.05 -22.99 -44.01
CA THR A 260 -46.49 -23.63 -45.18
C THR A 260 -46.74 -22.74 -46.41
N ASN A 261 -45.91 -22.91 -47.44
CA ASN A 261 -46.17 -22.64 -48.87
C ASN A 261 -46.32 -21.18 -49.33
N ASN A 262 -45.31 -20.70 -50.08
CA ASN A 262 -45.38 -20.59 -51.54
C ASN A 262 -43.98 -20.46 -52.15
#